data_AF-A0A8T6QFI2-F1
#
_entry.id   AF-A0A8T6QFI2-F1
#
_cell.length_a   1.000
_cell.length_b   1.000
_cell.length_c   1.000
_cell.angle_alpha   90.00
_cell.angle_beta   90.00
_cell.angle_gamma   90.00
#
_symmetry.space_group_name_H-M   'P 1'
#
loop_
_entity.id
_entity.type
_entity.pdbx_description
1 polymer ?
#
loop_
_entity_poly.entity_id
_entity_poly.type
_entity_poly.pdbx_seq_one_letter_code
_entity_poly.pdbx_strand_id
1 'polypeptide(L)' 'MKDNILTFLTELKTPCRTTEIAIHFGLSAYQARYYLMTLEKEGKIKRSPVKRGASTLWEMNS' A
#
# COMPACT_ATOMS: atom_id res chain seq x y z
N MET A 1 5.19 3.01 -11.82
CA MET A 1 4.10 3.27 -10.86
C MET A 1 4.33 2.58 -9.53
N LYS A 2 4.50 1.25 -9.54
CA LYS A 2 4.85 0.46 -8.36
C LYS A 2 6.03 1.03 -7.56
N ASP A 3 7.11 1.42 -8.25
CA ASP A 3 8.31 1.96 -7.59
C ASP A 3 8.05 3.33 -6.95
N ASN A 4 7.25 4.20 -7.58
CA ASN A 4 6.84 5.48 -6.99
C ASN A 4 6.03 5.27 -5.70
N ILE A 5 5.12 4.29 -5.69
CA ILE A 5 4.36 3.92 -4.49
C ILE A 5 5.30 3.42 -3.39
N LEU A 6 6.33 2.62 -3.74
CA LEU A 6 7.32 2.14 -2.78
C LEU A 6 8.16 3.28 -2.18
N THR A 7 8.63 4.21 -3.01
CA THR A 7 9.36 5.41 -2.53
C THR A 7 8.50 6.23 -1.59
N PHE A 8 7.23 6.48 -1.96
CA PHE A 8 6.27 7.18 -1.11
C PHE A 8 6.07 6.49 0.24
N LEU A 9 5.87 5.16 0.26
CA LEU A 9 5.73 4.41 1.51
C LEU A 9 7.00 4.44 2.38
N THR A 10 8.17 4.49 1.75
CA THR A 10 9.46 4.60 2.45
C THR A 10 9.60 5.96 3.13
N GLU A 11 9.15 7.03 2.50
CA GLU A 11 9.18 8.39 3.05
C GLU A 11 8.11 8.63 4.12
N LEU A 12 6.91 8.09 3.93
CA LEU A 12 5.76 8.29 4.81
C LEU A 12 5.96 7.72 6.22
N LYS A 13 6.74 6.63 6.35
CA LYS A 13 7.08 5.92 7.62
C LYS A 13 5.87 5.51 8.48
N THR A 14 4.65 5.61 7.99
CA THR A 14 3.42 5.28 8.70
C THR A 14 2.53 4.39 7.83
N PRO A 15 1.76 3.46 8.44
CA PRO A 15 0.84 2.61 7.69
C PRO A 15 -0.27 3.43 7.02
N CYS A 16 -0.61 3.10 5.78
CA CYS A 16 -1.65 3.80 5.03
C CYS A 16 -2.61 2.87 4.30
N ARG A 17 -3.77 3.39 3.92
CA ARG A 17 -4.85 2.67 3.23
C ARG A 17 -4.66 2.71 1.73
N THR A 18 -5.18 1.71 1.03
CA THR A 18 -5.22 1.70 -0.43
C THR A 18 -5.90 2.94 -1.03
N THR A 19 -6.92 3.49 -0.35
CA THR A 19 -7.63 4.69 -0.80
C THR A 19 -6.77 5.94 -0.73
N GLU A 20 -5.91 6.06 0.29
CA GLU A 20 -4.99 7.21 0.43
C GLU A 20 -3.96 7.20 -0.69
N ILE A 21 -3.40 6.01 -0.99
CA ILE A 21 -2.49 5.82 -2.11
C ILE A 21 -3.18 6.10 -3.44
N ALA A 22 -4.42 5.63 -3.61
CA ALA A 22 -5.20 5.88 -4.83
C ALA A 22 -5.42 7.39 -5.06
N ILE A 23 -5.81 8.12 -4.02
CA ILE A 23 -6.01 9.57 -4.08
C ILE A 23 -4.70 10.29 -4.38
N HIS A 24 -3.63 9.99 -3.64
CA HIS A 24 -2.33 10.64 -3.79
C HIS A 24 -1.78 10.54 -5.21
N PHE A 25 -1.98 9.39 -5.85
CA PHE A 25 -1.43 9.09 -7.17
C PHE A 25 -2.43 9.25 -8.32
N GLY A 26 -3.67 9.68 -8.05
CA GLY A 26 -4.72 9.77 -9.08
C GLY A 26 -5.08 8.42 -9.72
N LEU A 27 -4.95 7.32 -8.97
CA LEU A 27 -5.27 5.97 -9.42
C LEU A 27 -6.69 5.56 -9.02
N SER A 28 -7.25 4.59 -9.73
CA SER A 28 -8.38 3.84 -9.19
C SER A 28 -7.95 3.00 -7.98
N ALA A 29 -8.88 2.77 -7.05
CA ALA A 29 -8.63 1.89 -5.90
C ALA A 29 -8.21 0.47 -6.33
N TYR A 30 -8.70 0.00 -7.48
CA TYR A 30 -8.32 -1.29 -8.07
C TYR A 30 -6.85 -1.30 -8.51
N GLN A 31 -6.40 -0.29 -9.26
CA GLN A 31 -5.01 -0.17 -9.68
C GLN A 31 -4.06 -0.04 -8.49
N ALA A 32 -4.41 0.81 -7.52
CA ALA A 32 -3.62 0.96 -6.30
C ALA A 32 -3.49 -0.39 -5.55
N ARG A 33 -4.60 -1.12 -5.39
CA ARG A 33 -4.59 -2.46 -4.78
C ARG A 33 -3.69 -3.43 -5.54
N TYR A 34 -3.77 -3.45 -6.88
CA TYR A 34 -2.96 -4.32 -7.72
C TYR A 34 -1.45 -4.09 -7.51
N TYR A 35 -1.00 -2.84 -7.49
CA TYR A 35 0.41 -2.52 -7.26
C TYR A 35 0.87 -2.89 -5.84
N LEU A 36 0.03 -2.64 -4.84
CA LEU A 36 0.33 -2.97 -3.44
C LEU A 36 0.46 -4.48 -3.22
N MET A 37 -0.46 -5.27 -3.76
CA MET A 37 -0.38 -6.73 -3.70
C MET A 37 0.87 -7.27 -4.41
N THR A 38 1.29 -6.61 -5.50
CA THR A 38 2.53 -6.99 -6.20
C THR A 38 3.76 -6.71 -5.33
N LEU A 39 3.83 -5.55 -4.68
CA LEU A 39 4.93 -5.19 -3.75
C LEU A 39 4.96 -6.11 -2.51
N GLU A 40 3.80 -6.48 -1.98
CA GLU A 40 3.68 -7.44 -0.88
C GLU A 40 4.20 -8.82 -1.29
N LYS A 41 3.82 -9.31 -2.48
CA LYS A 41 4.33 -10.58 -3.02
C LYS A 41 5.84 -10.55 -3.23
N GLU A 42 6.41 -9.39 -3.54
CA GLU A 42 7.86 -9.16 -3.64
C GLU A 42 8.56 -9.01 -2.27
N GLY A 43 7.81 -9.00 -1.17
CA GLY A 43 8.35 -8.86 0.20
C GLY A 43 8.83 -7.45 0.56
N LYS A 44 8.51 -6.44 -0.27
CA LYS A 44 8.97 -5.05 -0.07
C LYS A 44 8.14 -4.28 0.95
N ILE A 45 6.86 -4.62 1.04
CA ILE A 45 5.90 -4.05 1.99
C ILE A 45 5.11 -5.18 2.65
N LYS A 46 4.47 -4.89 3.77
CA LYS A 46 3.57 -5.81 4.44
C LYS A 46 2.17 -5.22 4.58
N ARG A 47 1.19 -6.11 4.56
CA ARG A 47 -0.22 -5.79 4.75
C ARG A 47 -0.64 -6.13 6.17
N SER A 48 -1.47 -5.29 6.77
CA SER A 48 -2.10 -5.61 8.05
C SER A 48 -2.93 -6.90 7.96
N PRO A 49 -2.96 -7.74 9.01
CA PRO A 49 -3.79 -8.94 9.05
C PRO A 49 -5.27 -8.65 8.73
N VAL A 50 -5.93 -9.59 8.06
CA VAL A 50 -7.36 -9.47 7.77
C VAL A 50 -8.15 -9.57 9.06
N LYS A 51 -8.80 -8.48 9.46
CA LYS A 51 -9.71 -8.44 10.62
C LYS A 51 -11.04 -7.82 10.20
N ARG A 52 -12.15 -8.43 10.61
CA ARG A 52 -13.49 -7.94 10.31
C ARG A 52 -13.67 -6.54 10.90
N GLY A 53 -14.16 -5.60 10.08
CA GLY A 53 -14.37 -4.20 10.49
C GLY A 53 -13.10 -3.33 10.53
N ALA A 54 -11.91 -3.90 10.33
CA ALA A 54 -10.67 -3.14 10.28
C ALA A 54 -10.30 -2.76 8.83
N SER A 55 -9.73 -1.57 8.66
CA SER A 55 -9.16 -1.17 7.37
C SER A 55 -7.91 -1.97 7.06
N THR A 56 -7.71 -2.30 5.78
CA THR A 56 -6.43 -2.86 5.32
C THR A 56 -5.40 -1.73 5.24
N LEU A 57 -4.32 -1.88 6.01
CA LEU A 57 -3.18 -0.97 6.02
C LEU A 57 -1.97 -1.61 5.35
N TRP A 58 -1.13 -0.76 4.77
CA TRP A 58 0.11 -1.10 4.09
C TRP A 58 1.25 -0.31 4.70
N GLU A 59 2.36 -0.98 4.98
CA GLU A 59 3.53 -0.37 5.60
C GLU A 59 4.82 -1.05 5.09
N MET A 60 5.96 -0.40 5.31
CA MET A 60 7.26 -0.97 4.94
C MET A 60 7.51 -2.28 5.68
N ASN A 61 8.08 -3.26 4.98
CA ASN A 61 8.57 -4.46 5.62
C ASN A 61 9.86 -4.07 6.38
N SER A 62 9.83 -4.17 7.71
CA SER A 62 10.95 -3.82 8.60
C SER A 62 11.96 -4.96 8.67
#